data_AF-A0A2N5MCN9-F1
#
_entry.id   AF-A0A2N5MCN9-F1
#
_cell.length_a   1.000
_cell.length_b   1.000
_cell.length_c   1.000
_cell.angle_alpha   90.00
_cell.angle_beta   90.00
_cell.angle_gamma   90.00
#
_symmetry.space_group_name_H-M   'P 1'
#
loop_
_entity.id
_entity.type
_entity.pdbx_description
1 polymer ?
#
loop_
_entity_poly.entity_id
_entity_poly.type
_entity_poly.pdbx_seq_one_letter_code
_entity_poly.pdbx_strand_id
1 'polypeptide(L)'
;MVDIKSVKIDGDSIYVFNSAIYIVESSSRFTLELDMIVSEIVERKYGNEENLILEIELNDGHMINTIMHVQRLSGGLPKLNLYCELNDIEEFGNLQVFSENDISFPEIEKGITIEDIRKIEMPNEQVRLKVTLPIDQAEWVKNQKQADLNRFFREAIYEYWKNGRPE
;
A
#
# COMPACT_ATOMS: atom_id res chain seq x y z
N MET A 1 -6.57 -1.77 -20.99
CA MET A 1 -6.03 -0.86 -19.96
C MET A 1 -4.62 -0.47 -20.32
N VAL A 2 -4.27 0.79 -20.10
CA VAL A 2 -2.87 1.22 -20.13
C VAL A 2 -2.27 0.84 -18.78
N ASP A 3 -1.17 0.12 -18.84
CA ASP A 3 -0.46 -0.30 -17.64
C ASP A 3 0.38 0.86 -17.09
N ILE A 4 0.44 0.97 -15.78
CA ILE A 4 1.26 1.97 -15.09
C ILE A 4 2.69 1.43 -14.98
N LYS A 5 3.67 2.25 -15.36
CA LYS A 5 5.08 1.94 -15.29
C LYS A 5 5.67 2.29 -13.94
N SER A 6 5.38 3.50 -13.44
CA SER A 6 5.87 3.97 -12.14
C SER A 6 4.93 5.00 -11.54
N VAL A 7 4.94 5.10 -10.20
CA VAL A 7 4.18 6.08 -9.44
C VAL A 7 5.08 6.71 -8.39
N LYS A 8 5.01 8.03 -8.26
CA LYS A 8 5.50 8.75 -7.08
C LYS A 8 4.37 9.45 -6.36
N ILE A 9 4.48 9.46 -5.03
CA ILE A 9 3.56 10.14 -4.13
C ILE A 9 4.37 11.17 -3.33
N ASP A 10 4.04 12.45 -3.49
CA ASP A 10 4.72 13.58 -2.86
C ASP A 10 6.25 13.57 -3.10
N GLY A 11 6.66 13.12 -4.30
CA GLY A 11 8.06 13.00 -4.72
C GLY A 11 8.73 11.66 -4.33
N ASP A 12 8.12 10.85 -3.49
CA ASP A 12 8.64 9.53 -3.09
C ASP A 12 8.22 8.44 -4.08
N SER A 13 9.17 7.67 -4.60
CA SER A 13 8.85 6.50 -5.45
C SER A 13 8.32 5.36 -4.60
N ILE A 14 7.19 4.79 -5.01
CA ILE A 14 6.56 3.65 -4.32
C ILE A 14 6.63 2.39 -5.17
N TYR A 15 6.66 1.23 -4.50
CA TYR A 15 6.49 -0.05 -5.18
C TYR A 15 4.99 -0.35 -5.29
N VAL A 16 4.53 -0.56 -6.53
CA VAL A 16 3.14 -0.91 -6.84
C VAL A 16 3.11 -2.37 -7.27
N PHE A 17 2.35 -3.19 -6.54
CA PHE A 17 2.23 -4.63 -6.83
C PHE A 17 1.31 -4.88 -8.02
N ASN A 18 0.25 -4.08 -8.12
CA ASN A 18 -0.67 -4.03 -9.25
C ASN A 18 -1.46 -2.73 -9.19
N SER A 19 -1.99 -2.29 -10.32
CA SER A 19 -2.72 -1.02 -10.39
C SER A 19 -3.67 -0.97 -11.56
N ALA A 20 -4.65 -0.08 -11.43
CA ALA A 20 -5.56 0.28 -12.49
C ALA A 20 -5.74 1.79 -12.53
N ILE A 21 -5.62 2.38 -13.71
CA ILE A 21 -5.98 3.78 -13.95
C ILE A 21 -7.04 3.83 -15.04
N TYR A 22 -8.12 4.54 -14.77
CA TYR A 22 -9.30 4.58 -15.64
C TYR A 22 -10.14 5.82 -15.36
N ILE A 23 -11.09 6.09 -16.26
CA ILE A 23 -12.05 7.19 -16.12
C ILE A 23 -13.40 6.60 -15.77
N VAL A 24 -14.09 7.21 -14.81
CA VAL A 24 -15.49 6.91 -14.49
C VAL A 24 -16.37 8.06 -14.97
N GLU A 25 -17.38 7.74 -15.75
CA GLU A 25 -18.44 8.64 -16.18
C GLU A 25 -19.67 8.48 -15.28
N SER A 26 -20.06 9.57 -14.61
CA SER A 26 -21.29 9.65 -13.82
C SER A 26 -22.09 10.87 -14.24
N SER A 27 -23.31 10.66 -14.77
CA SER A 27 -24.34 11.63 -15.17
C SER A 27 -23.90 12.81 -16.06
N SER A 28 -22.97 13.66 -15.61
CA SER A 28 -22.40 14.80 -16.34
C SER A 28 -20.96 15.13 -15.90
N ARG A 29 -20.26 14.22 -15.22
CA ARG A 29 -18.89 14.41 -14.71
C ARG A 29 -18.04 13.21 -15.06
N PHE A 30 -16.76 13.48 -15.23
CA PHE A 30 -15.73 12.47 -15.41
C PHE A 30 -14.80 12.53 -14.22
N THR A 31 -14.40 11.37 -13.72
CA THR A 31 -13.44 11.24 -12.62
C THR A 31 -12.31 10.35 -13.10
N LEU A 32 -11.06 10.78 -12.91
CA LEU A 32 -9.90 9.92 -13.06
C LEU A 32 -9.75 9.12 -11.76
N GLU A 33 -9.78 7.80 -11.87
CA GLU A 33 -9.60 6.87 -10.76
C GLU A 33 -8.25 6.16 -10.90
N LEU A 34 -7.56 5.99 -9.78
CA LEU A 34 -6.33 5.23 -9.67
C LEU A 34 -6.43 4.31 -8.44
N ASP A 35 -6.47 3.02 -8.73
CA ASP A 35 -6.43 1.97 -7.72
C ASP A 35 -5.06 1.31 -7.74
N MET A 36 -4.44 1.14 -6.57
CA MET A 36 -3.13 0.53 -6.44
C MET A 36 -3.07 -0.44 -5.26
N ILE A 37 -2.53 -1.64 -5.49
CA ILE A 37 -2.05 -2.51 -4.42
C ILE A 37 -0.63 -2.08 -4.06
N VAL A 38 -0.45 -1.71 -2.80
CA VAL A 38 0.81 -1.17 -2.26
C VAL A 38 1.23 -1.99 -1.03
N SER A 39 2.34 -1.63 -0.39
CA SER A 39 2.72 -2.24 0.89
C SER A 39 1.90 -1.70 2.05
N GLU A 40 1.86 -2.42 3.18
CA GLU A 40 1.29 -1.89 4.41
C GLU A 40 1.97 -0.59 4.87
N ILE A 41 3.25 -0.40 4.54
CA ILE A 41 3.99 0.81 4.94
C ILE A 41 3.47 2.02 4.15
N VAL A 42 3.31 1.87 2.83
CA VAL A 42 2.78 2.91 1.94
C VAL A 42 1.32 3.22 2.28
N GLU A 43 0.48 2.20 2.46
CA GLU A 43 -0.92 2.39 2.87
C GLU A 43 -1.01 3.15 4.21
N ARG A 44 -0.24 2.75 5.24
CA ARG A 44 -0.24 3.45 6.54
C ARG A 44 0.23 4.90 6.43
N LYS A 45 1.18 5.18 5.54
CA LYS A 45 1.75 6.52 5.34
C LYS A 45 0.76 7.46 4.63
N TYR A 46 0.10 7.00 3.57
CA TYR A 46 -0.68 7.88 2.69
C TYR A 46 -2.19 7.65 2.74
N GLY A 47 -2.66 6.48 3.18
CA GLY A 47 -4.09 6.11 3.15
C GLY A 47 -4.98 6.92 4.10
N ASN A 48 -4.38 7.69 5.02
CA ASN A 48 -5.11 8.59 5.92
C ASN A 48 -5.06 10.06 5.48
N GLU A 49 -4.24 10.41 4.48
CA GLU A 49 -4.17 11.76 3.95
C GLU A 49 -5.46 12.11 3.19
N GLU A 50 -5.75 13.40 3.03
CA GLU A 50 -6.90 13.84 2.23
C GLU A 50 -6.56 13.94 0.73
N ASN A 51 -5.37 14.43 0.43
CA ASN A 51 -4.90 14.73 -0.92
C ASN A 51 -3.45 14.31 -1.06
N LEU A 52 -3.09 13.81 -2.24
CA LEU A 52 -1.72 13.40 -2.57
C LEU A 52 -1.31 14.01 -3.91
N ILE A 53 -0.07 14.47 -4.01
CA ILE A 53 0.52 14.91 -5.28
C ILE A 53 1.11 13.68 -5.97
N LEU A 54 0.58 13.35 -7.14
CA LEU A 54 1.01 12.18 -7.91
C LEU A 54 1.78 12.55 -9.17
N GLU A 55 2.84 11.78 -9.41
CA GLU A 55 3.51 11.66 -10.71
C GLU A 55 3.35 10.21 -11.18
N ILE A 56 2.58 9.99 -12.25
CA ILE A 56 2.28 8.66 -12.80
C ILE A 56 2.92 8.58 -14.19
N GLU A 57 3.79 7.61 -14.40
CA GLU A 57 4.33 7.27 -15.71
C GLU A 57 3.57 6.05 -16.24
N LEU A 58 2.96 6.19 -17.42
CA LEU A 58 2.31 5.08 -18.13
C LEU A 58 3.32 4.31 -18.96
N ASN A 59 3.03 3.05 -19.30
CA ASN A 59 3.93 2.21 -20.11
C ASN A 59 4.15 2.72 -21.54
N ASP A 60 3.27 3.58 -22.05
CA ASP A 60 3.42 4.26 -23.33
C ASP A 60 4.29 5.55 -23.24
N GLY A 61 4.77 5.89 -22.04
CA GLY A 61 5.62 7.04 -21.76
C GLY A 61 4.87 8.34 -21.44
N HIS A 62 3.54 8.32 -21.43
CA HIS A 62 2.77 9.48 -20.99
C HIS A 62 2.94 9.70 -19.48
N MET A 63 3.07 10.98 -19.10
CA MET A 63 3.19 11.40 -17.71
C MET A 63 1.91 12.10 -17.28
N ILE A 64 1.32 11.65 -16.18
CA ILE A 64 0.18 12.30 -15.53
C ILE A 64 0.67 12.88 -14.22
N ASN A 65 0.60 14.20 -14.09
CA ASN A 65 0.91 14.91 -12.86
C ASN A 65 -0.36 15.57 -12.33
N THR A 66 -0.85 15.13 -11.19
CA THR A 66 -2.16 15.56 -10.69
C THR A 66 -2.23 15.48 -9.16
N ILE A 67 -3.19 16.17 -8.58
CA ILE A 67 -3.52 16.04 -7.16
C ILE A 67 -4.77 15.18 -7.08
N MET A 68 -4.70 14.08 -6.35
CA MET A 68 -5.82 13.15 -6.19
C MET A 68 -6.26 13.06 -4.74
N HIS A 69 -7.56 12.90 -4.54
CA HIS A 69 -8.21 12.67 -3.25
C HIS A 69 -8.12 11.20 -2.86
N VAL A 70 -7.85 10.92 -1.58
CA VAL A 70 -7.82 9.55 -1.07
C VAL A 70 -9.23 9.06 -0.75
N GLN A 71 -9.66 7.98 -1.40
CA GLN A 71 -10.89 7.28 -1.08
C GLN A 71 -10.59 6.15 -0.08
N ARG A 72 -11.21 6.24 1.10
CA ARG A 72 -11.01 5.25 2.16
C ARG A 72 -11.95 4.06 1.98
N LEU A 73 -11.44 2.98 1.39
CA LEU A 73 -12.13 1.69 1.33
C LEU A 73 -11.56 0.76 2.39
N SER A 74 -12.44 0.12 3.17
CA SER A 74 -12.01 -0.79 4.24
C SER A 74 -11.96 -2.24 3.76
N GLY A 75 -10.93 -2.97 4.22
CA GLY A 75 -10.75 -4.39 3.96
C GLY A 75 -10.01 -4.72 2.66
N GLY A 76 -9.53 -5.96 2.58
CA GLY A 76 -8.74 -6.47 1.46
C GLY A 76 -7.22 -6.36 1.69
N LEU A 77 -6.48 -6.37 0.58
CA LEU A 77 -5.04 -6.09 0.58
C LEU A 77 -4.76 -4.61 0.84
N PRO A 78 -3.55 -4.24 1.29
CA PRO A 78 -3.16 -2.84 1.45
C PRO A 78 -3.25 -2.11 0.12
N LYS A 79 -4.06 -1.05 0.07
CA LYS A 79 -4.36 -0.35 -1.18
C LYS A 79 -4.54 1.14 -1.00
N LEU A 80 -4.32 1.86 -2.09
CA LEU A 80 -4.68 3.26 -2.24
C LEU A 80 -5.68 3.37 -3.39
N ASN A 81 -6.85 3.92 -3.09
CA ASN A 81 -7.87 4.28 -4.06
C ASN A 81 -7.89 5.80 -4.14
N LEU A 82 -7.59 6.35 -5.31
CA LEU A 82 -7.37 7.78 -5.49
C LEU A 82 -8.23 8.29 -6.64
N TYR A 83 -8.80 9.48 -6.48
CA TYR A 83 -9.64 10.06 -7.52
C TYR A 83 -9.47 11.57 -7.69
N CYS A 84 -9.70 12.09 -8.90
CA CYS A 84 -9.85 13.52 -9.12
C CYS A 84 -10.87 13.82 -10.23
N GLU A 85 -11.59 14.94 -10.10
CA GLU A 85 -12.54 15.36 -11.13
C GLU A 85 -11.80 15.86 -12.38
N LEU A 86 -12.25 15.42 -13.55
CA LEU A 86 -11.74 15.84 -14.85
C LEU A 86 -12.67 16.89 -15.46
N ASN A 87 -12.06 17.98 -15.97
CA ASN A 87 -12.76 19.00 -16.76
C ASN A 87 -12.75 18.68 -18.25
N ASP A 88 -11.75 17.92 -18.71
CA ASP A 88 -11.57 17.49 -20.10
C ASP A 88 -11.00 16.06 -20.10
N ILE A 89 -11.61 15.19 -20.91
CA ILE A 89 -11.21 13.79 -21.05
C ILE A 89 -10.28 13.57 -22.26
N GLU A 90 -10.17 14.54 -23.17
CA GLU A 90 -9.35 14.41 -24.38
C GLU A 90 -7.86 14.23 -24.05
N GLU A 91 -7.40 14.82 -22.95
CA GLU A 91 -6.03 14.68 -22.42
C GLU A 91 -5.70 13.24 -21.97
N PHE A 92 -6.71 12.38 -21.80
CA PHE A 92 -6.60 11.03 -21.27
C PHE A 92 -7.11 9.97 -22.25
N GLY A 93 -7.16 10.27 -23.56
CA GLY A 93 -7.85 9.46 -24.58
C GLY A 93 -7.36 8.01 -24.76
N ASN A 94 -6.27 7.60 -24.13
CA ASN A 94 -5.77 6.22 -24.06
C ASN A 94 -6.33 5.43 -22.86
N LEU A 95 -6.96 6.09 -21.89
CA LEU A 95 -7.55 5.46 -20.71
C LEU A 95 -8.92 4.86 -21.03
N GLN A 96 -9.23 3.76 -20.34
CA GLN A 96 -10.53 3.13 -20.44
C GLN A 96 -11.57 3.95 -19.67
N VAL A 97 -12.72 4.19 -20.31
CA VAL A 97 -13.86 4.87 -19.70
C VAL A 97 -14.89 3.83 -19.28
N PHE A 98 -15.36 3.92 -18.05
CA PHE A 98 -16.42 3.09 -17.48
C PHE A 98 -17.61 3.94 -17.09
N SER A 99 -18.81 3.42 -17.25
CA SER A 99 -20.01 3.99 -16.62
C SER A 99 -20.06 3.62 -15.14
N GLU A 100 -20.63 4.48 -14.30
CA GLU A 100 -20.90 4.18 -12.88
C GLU A 100 -21.69 2.86 -12.65
N ASN A 101 -22.43 2.39 -13.66
CA ASN A 101 -23.23 1.17 -13.62
C ASN A 101 -22.52 -0.06 -14.20
N ASP A 102 -21.27 0.08 -14.64
CA ASP A 102 -20.53 -1.04 -15.22
C ASP A 102 -20.20 -2.09 -14.17
N ILE A 103 -20.38 -3.37 -14.55
CA ILE A 103 -20.18 -4.53 -13.67
C ILE A 103 -18.71 -4.99 -13.72
N SER A 104 -17.88 -4.39 -14.57
CA SER A 104 -16.53 -4.86 -14.90
C SER A 104 -15.45 -3.86 -14.53
N PHE A 105 -15.40 -3.45 -13.27
CA PHE A 105 -14.26 -2.70 -12.75
C PHE A 105 -12.99 -3.59 -12.71
N PRO A 106 -11.79 -3.02 -12.88
CA PRO A 106 -10.54 -3.77 -12.81
C PRO A 106 -10.35 -4.46 -11.45
N GLU A 107 -10.05 -5.76 -11.46
CA GLU A 107 -9.84 -6.56 -10.24
C GLU A 107 -8.34 -6.64 -9.90
N ILE A 108 -7.80 -5.61 -9.24
CA ILE A 108 -6.35 -5.47 -9.00
C ILE A 108 -5.78 -6.41 -7.93
N GLU A 109 -6.61 -6.97 -7.06
CA GLU A 109 -6.19 -7.91 -6.00
C GLU A 109 -5.92 -9.33 -6.55
N LYS A 110 -6.37 -9.63 -7.77
CA LYS A 110 -6.33 -10.98 -8.32
C LYS A 110 -4.91 -11.51 -8.46
N GLY A 111 -4.65 -12.61 -7.75
CA GLY A 111 -3.36 -13.32 -7.82
C GLY A 111 -2.27 -12.74 -6.93
N ILE A 112 -2.59 -11.78 -6.06
CA ILE A 112 -1.66 -11.22 -5.07
C ILE A 112 -2.07 -11.70 -3.69
N THR A 113 -1.10 -12.10 -2.86
CA THR A 113 -1.35 -12.39 -1.44
C THR A 113 -0.61 -11.42 -0.53
N ILE A 114 -1.07 -11.32 0.72
CA ILE A 114 -0.39 -10.49 1.72
C ILE A 114 1.03 -10.99 2.01
N GLU A 115 1.29 -12.29 1.88
CA GLU A 115 2.62 -12.87 2.00
C GLU A 115 3.54 -12.41 0.89
N ASP A 116 3.04 -12.23 -0.34
CA ASP A 116 3.84 -11.72 -1.45
C ASP A 116 4.23 -10.26 -1.22
N ILE A 117 3.32 -9.46 -0.67
CA ILE A 117 3.59 -8.07 -0.28
C ILE A 117 4.70 -8.01 0.78
N ARG A 118 4.56 -8.82 1.83
CA ARG A 118 5.51 -8.87 2.96
C ARG A 118 6.89 -9.43 2.62
N LYS A 119 7.04 -10.15 1.49
CA LYS A 119 8.37 -10.56 0.98
C LYS A 119 9.16 -9.36 0.46
N ILE A 120 8.49 -8.36 -0.10
CA ILE A 120 9.11 -7.14 -0.61
C ILE A 120 9.29 -6.14 0.52
N GLU A 121 8.24 -5.89 1.30
CA GLU A 121 8.26 -4.88 2.35
C GLU A 121 7.50 -5.37 3.59
N MET A 122 8.23 -5.74 4.64
CA MET A 122 7.65 -6.18 5.92
C MET A 122 7.52 -4.99 6.88
N PRO A 123 6.30 -4.58 7.28
CA PRO A 123 6.12 -3.54 8.28
C PRO A 123 6.64 -4.00 9.65
N ASN A 124 7.27 -3.07 10.39
CA ASN A 124 7.52 -3.28 11.81
C ASN A 124 6.30 -2.83 12.61
N GLU A 125 5.94 -3.60 13.63
CA GLU A 125 4.84 -3.25 14.52
C GLU A 125 5.31 -3.25 15.97
N GLN A 126 4.93 -2.20 16.70
CA GLN A 126 5.22 -2.12 18.12
C GLN A 126 4.22 -2.98 18.88
N VAL A 127 4.74 -3.95 19.63
CA VAL A 127 3.93 -4.82 20.50
C VAL A 127 4.28 -4.58 21.97
N ARG A 128 3.30 -4.72 22.86
CA ARG A 128 3.52 -4.69 24.32
C ARG A 128 3.54 -6.11 24.85
N LEU A 129 4.67 -6.49 25.44
CA LEU A 129 4.89 -7.82 26.01
C LEU A 129 4.89 -7.74 27.53
N LYS A 130 4.20 -8.67 28.20
CA LYS A 130 4.27 -8.87 29.65
C LYS A 130 4.77 -10.29 29.93
N VAL A 131 5.95 -10.40 30.53
CA VAL A 131 6.61 -11.68 30.82
C VAL A 131 7.01 -11.80 32.29
N THR A 132 7.08 -13.03 32.76
CA THR A 132 7.65 -13.39 34.07
C THR A 132 8.94 -14.14 33.82
N LEU A 133 10.07 -13.61 34.32
CA LEU A 133 11.41 -14.14 34.11
C LEU A 133 12.13 -14.37 35.44
N PRO A 134 13.11 -15.28 35.50
CA PRO A 134 14.13 -15.30 36.55
C PRO A 134 14.74 -13.91 36.79
N ILE A 135 15.16 -13.64 38.04
CA ILE A 135 15.55 -12.30 38.48
C ILE A 135 16.76 -11.75 37.71
N ASP A 136 17.75 -12.58 37.45
CA ASP A 136 18.96 -12.27 36.68
C ASP A 136 18.63 -11.90 35.22
N GLN A 137 17.72 -12.63 34.59
CA GLN A 137 17.23 -12.31 33.24
C GLN A 137 16.43 -11.01 33.22
N ALA A 138 15.57 -10.79 34.22
CA ALA A 138 14.80 -9.55 34.35
C ALA A 138 15.70 -8.33 34.54
N GLU A 139 16.77 -8.46 35.33
CA GLU A 139 17.80 -7.42 35.50
C GLU A 139 18.57 -7.18 34.20
N TRP A 140 18.98 -8.24 33.50
CA TRP A 140 19.65 -8.11 32.21
C TRP A 140 18.80 -7.33 31.20
N VAL A 141 17.51 -7.68 31.04
CA VAL A 141 16.57 -7.00 30.11
C VAL A 141 16.45 -5.51 30.45
N LYS A 142 16.30 -5.16 31.74
CA LYS A 142 16.14 -3.77 32.19
C LYS A 142 17.37 -2.90 31.89
N ASN A 143 18.55 -3.50 31.74
CA ASN A 143 19.80 -2.80 31.46
C ASN A 143 20.13 -2.69 29.97
N GLN A 144 19.31 -3.24 29.06
CA GLN A 144 19.53 -3.16 27.62
C GLN A 144 18.89 -1.91 27.00
N LYS A 145 19.48 -1.45 25.89
CA LYS A 145 18.84 -0.42 25.05
C LYS A 145 17.66 -1.03 24.29
N GLN A 146 16.65 -0.22 24.01
CA GLN A 146 15.46 -0.65 23.26
C GLN A 146 15.81 -1.28 21.90
N ALA A 147 16.78 -0.71 21.17
CA ALA A 147 17.19 -1.23 19.86
C ALA A 147 17.81 -2.63 19.96
N ASP A 148 18.61 -2.88 21.00
CA ASP A 148 19.23 -4.19 21.23
C ASP A 148 18.18 -5.22 21.64
N LEU A 149 17.22 -4.86 22.50
CA LEU A 149 16.08 -5.73 22.85
C LEU A 149 15.22 -6.05 21.63
N ASN A 150 14.91 -5.06 20.80
CA ASN A 150 14.13 -5.28 19.58
C ASN A 150 14.81 -6.27 18.64
N ARG A 151 16.14 -6.18 18.49
CA ARG A 151 16.93 -7.15 17.71
C ARG A 151 16.91 -8.53 18.36
N PHE A 152 17.20 -8.60 19.65
CA PHE A 152 17.22 -9.87 20.41
C PHE A 152 15.88 -10.61 20.29
N PHE A 153 14.75 -9.94 20.53
CA PHE A 153 13.44 -10.58 20.42
C PHE A 153 13.12 -11.02 18.99
N ARG A 154 13.49 -10.23 17.98
CA ARG A 154 13.32 -10.61 16.58
C ARG A 154 14.07 -11.89 16.25
N GLU A 155 15.35 -11.96 16.61
CA GLU A 155 16.20 -13.13 16.38
C GLU A 155 15.69 -14.35 17.16
N ALA A 156 15.37 -14.18 18.44
CA ALA A 156 14.84 -15.25 19.28
C ALA A 156 13.52 -15.85 18.75
N ILE A 157 12.61 -15.00 18.23
CA ILE A 157 11.36 -15.47 17.62
C ILE A 157 11.64 -16.26 16.34
N TYR A 158 12.54 -15.79 15.47
CA TYR A 158 12.90 -16.50 14.24
C TYR A 158 13.58 -17.85 14.55
N GLU A 159 14.49 -17.88 15.52
CA GLU A 159 15.13 -19.12 15.96
C GLU A 159 14.12 -20.10 16.53
N TYR A 160 13.19 -19.63 17.35
CA TYR A 160 12.12 -20.47 17.91
C TYR A 160 11.23 -21.07 16.81
N TRP A 161 10.83 -20.28 15.81
CA TRP A 161 10.05 -20.79 14.67
C TRP A 161 10.84 -21.82 13.84
N LYS A 162 12.14 -21.59 13.63
CA LYS A 162 13.01 -22.49 12.87
C LYS A 162 13.22 -23.84 13.56
N ASN A 163 13.31 -23.84 14.88
CA ASN A 163 13.59 -25.04 15.67
C ASN A 163 12.33 -25.91 15.95
N GLY A 164 11.22 -25.59 15.27
CA GLY A 164 9.94 -26.28 15.41
C GLY A 164 9.08 -25.55 16.44
N ARG A 165 7.99 -24.93 15.97
CA ARG A 165 6.86 -24.62 16.84
C ARG A 165 6.46 -25.94 17.52
N PRO A 166 6.49 -26.05 18.85
CA PRO A 166 5.72 -27.10 19.50
C PRO A 166 4.26 -26.84 19.09
N GLU A 167 3.61 -27.86 18.52
CA GLU A 167 2.17 -27.86 18.23
C GLU A 167 1.35 -27.54 19.48
#